data_AF-A0A660QHW0-F1
#
_entry.id   AF-A0A660QHW0-F1
#
_cell.length_a   1.000
_cell.length_b   1.000
_cell.length_c   1.000
_cell.angle_alpha   90.00
_cell.angle_beta   90.00
_cell.angle_gamma   90.00
#
_symmetry.space_group_name_H-M   'P 1'
#
loop_
_entity.id
_entity.type
_entity.pdbx_description
1 polymer ?
#
loop_
_entity_poly.entity_id
_entity_poly.type
_entity_poly.pdbx_seq_one_letter_code
_entity_poly.pdbx_strand_id
1 'polypeptide(L)'
;LEPHIIHVVAYCEAMKRATSKEIIESVKMVRRAYTLAVKGLPDFLSDPEIKSRVEELLEEAMVIIDAIRKLGKGREDPLLDPETLYKAVETGILDAPGLLGFSVAKGKIKVSTINGAVYAVNEEGKILKERERLADGS
;
A
#
# COMPACT_ATOMS: atom_id res chain seq x y z
N LEU A 1 -2.41 17.47 -7.10
CA LEU A 1 -2.56 16.04 -7.44
C LEU A 1 -2.75 15.93 -8.95
N GLU A 2 -1.80 15.32 -9.66
CA GLU A 2 -1.84 15.17 -11.12
C GLU A 2 -1.87 13.67 -11.49
N PRO A 3 -2.98 12.96 -11.16
CA PRO A 3 -3.06 11.53 -11.45
C PRO A 3 -3.18 11.30 -12.96
N HIS A 4 -2.35 10.40 -13.49
CA HIS A 4 -2.46 9.96 -14.89
C HIS A 4 -3.74 9.13 -15.14
N ILE A 5 -4.20 8.38 -14.14
CA ILE A 5 -5.37 7.49 -14.21
C ILE A 5 -6.15 7.59 -12.91
N ILE A 6 -7.48 7.64 -13.00
CA ILE A 6 -8.39 7.56 -11.85
C ILE A 6 -9.28 6.33 -12.03
N HIS A 7 -9.18 5.37 -11.12
CA HIS A 7 -10.12 4.25 -11.05
C HIS A 7 -11.43 4.71 -10.42
N VAL A 8 -12.56 4.44 -11.08
CA VAL A 8 -13.90 4.86 -10.61
C VAL A 8 -14.66 3.64 -10.13
N VAL A 9 -15.06 3.68 -8.88
CA VAL A 9 -15.96 2.71 -8.27
C VAL A 9 -17.41 3.19 -8.41
N ALA A 10 -18.33 2.28 -8.71
CA ALA A 10 -19.74 2.62 -8.80
C ALA A 10 -20.30 2.93 -7.40
N TYR A 11 -21.10 3.98 -7.27
CA TYR A 11 -21.68 4.38 -5.96
C TYR A 11 -22.52 3.29 -5.29
N CYS A 12 -22.95 2.27 -6.04
CA CYS A 12 -23.76 1.16 -5.55
C CYS A 12 -22.97 -0.12 -5.20
N GLU A 13 -21.64 -0.09 -5.26
CA GLU A 13 -20.77 -1.28 -5.12
C GLU A 13 -21.13 -2.15 -3.92
N ALA A 14 -21.35 -1.53 -2.75
CA ALA A 14 -21.65 -2.25 -1.52
C ALA A 14 -23.06 -2.87 -1.47
N MET A 15 -23.97 -2.50 -2.37
CA MET A 15 -25.39 -2.87 -2.30
C MET A 15 -25.83 -3.79 -3.44
N LYS A 16 -25.37 -3.54 -4.67
CA LYS A 16 -25.81 -4.28 -5.86
C LYS A 16 -24.82 -4.17 -7.01
N ARG A 17 -24.94 -5.11 -7.94
CA ARG A 17 -24.22 -5.05 -9.22
C ARG A 17 -24.58 -3.78 -9.99
N ALA A 18 -23.56 -3.03 -10.40
CA ALA A 18 -23.72 -1.82 -11.18
C ALA A 18 -24.16 -2.14 -12.62
N THR A 19 -25.04 -1.32 -13.17
CA THR A 19 -25.35 -1.29 -14.61
C THR A 19 -24.64 -0.11 -15.28
N SER A 20 -24.81 0.04 -16.59
CA SER A 20 -24.30 1.19 -17.33
C SER A 20 -24.76 2.53 -16.74
N LYS A 21 -25.98 2.59 -16.19
CA LYS A 21 -26.53 3.80 -15.57
C LYS A 21 -25.72 4.24 -14.35
N GLU A 22 -25.48 3.34 -13.39
CA GLU A 22 -24.71 3.64 -12.18
C GLU A 22 -23.25 3.98 -12.50
N ILE A 23 -22.65 3.29 -13.47
CA ILE A 23 -21.27 3.54 -13.90
C ILE A 23 -21.13 4.95 -14.49
N ILE A 24 -21.98 5.32 -15.46
CA ILE A 24 -21.93 6.64 -16.10
C ILE A 24 -22.09 7.76 -15.07
N GLU A 25 -23.01 7.58 -14.13
CA GLU A 25 -23.26 8.59 -13.10
C GLU A 25 -22.06 8.74 -12.15
N SER A 26 -21.48 7.63 -11.70
CA SER A 26 -20.28 7.63 -10.85
C SER A 26 -19.10 8.32 -11.55
N VAL A 27 -18.92 8.08 -12.85
CA VAL A 27 -17.88 8.76 -13.66
C VAL A 27 -18.12 10.27 -13.73
N LYS A 28 -19.37 10.72 -13.90
CA LYS A 28 -19.70 12.16 -13.89
C LYS A 28 -19.39 12.79 -12.53
N MET A 29 -19.74 12.11 -11.43
CA MET A 29 -19.45 12.56 -10.07
C MET A 29 -17.94 12.71 -9.85
N VAL A 30 -17.15 11.70 -10.21
CA VAL A 30 -15.68 11.75 -10.08
C VAL A 30 -15.08 12.87 -10.94
N ARG A 31 -15.52 13.02 -12.19
CA ARG A 31 -15.07 14.13 -13.06
C ARG A 31 -15.34 15.50 -12.44
N ARG A 32 -16.52 15.68 -11.84
CA ARG A 32 -16.87 16.93 -11.16
C ARG A 32 -15.99 17.17 -9.94
N ALA A 33 -15.82 16.16 -9.08
CA ALA A 33 -14.96 16.24 -7.90
C ALA A 33 -13.51 16.58 -8.29
N TYR A 34 -12.97 15.90 -9.29
CA TYR A 34 -11.63 16.18 -9.83
C TYR A 34 -11.50 17.62 -10.36
N THR A 35 -12.50 18.09 -11.12
CA THR A 35 -12.48 19.46 -11.65
C THR A 35 -12.50 20.52 -10.55
N LEU A 36 -13.24 20.28 -9.46
CA LEU A 36 -13.26 21.18 -8.30
C LEU A 36 -11.94 21.13 -7.55
N ALA A 37 -11.39 19.94 -7.34
CA ALA A 37 -10.10 19.71 -6.72
C ALA A 37 -8.98 20.49 -7.44
N VAL A 38 -8.87 20.35 -8.76
CA VAL A 38 -7.81 21.03 -9.53
C VAL A 38 -7.93 22.56 -9.49
N LYS A 39 -9.13 23.11 -9.27
CA LYS A 39 -9.38 24.56 -9.30
C LYS A 39 -9.09 25.30 -7.99
N GLY A 40 -8.92 24.61 -6.86
CA GLY A 40 -8.88 25.29 -5.57
C GLY A 40 -8.30 24.51 -4.41
N LEU A 41 -7.56 23.43 -4.65
CA LEU A 41 -6.87 22.74 -3.57
C LEU A 41 -5.59 23.47 -3.16
N PRO A 42 -5.26 23.50 -1.84
CA PRO A 42 -4.01 24.03 -1.35
C PRO A 42 -2.83 23.19 -1.83
N ASP A 43 -1.63 23.76 -1.76
CA ASP A 43 -0.40 23.00 -2.00
C ASP A 43 -0.15 22.02 -0.85
N PHE A 44 -0.61 20.79 -1.02
CA PHE A 44 -0.39 19.70 -0.07
C PHE A 44 1.09 19.38 0.14
N LEU A 45 1.95 19.65 -0.84
CA LEU A 45 3.38 19.39 -0.70
C LEU A 45 4.06 20.39 0.23
N SER A 46 3.40 21.49 0.56
CA SER A 46 3.90 22.45 1.57
C SER A 46 3.61 22.01 3.00
N ASP A 47 2.66 21.09 3.20
CA ASP A 47 2.24 20.64 4.53
C ASP A 47 3.30 19.74 5.19
N PRO A 48 3.80 20.09 6.39
CA PRO A 48 4.82 19.32 7.08
C PRO A 48 4.37 17.90 7.47
N GLU A 49 3.08 17.68 7.75
CA GLU A 49 2.56 16.34 8.09
C GLU A 49 2.59 15.43 6.86
N ILE A 50 2.24 15.97 5.69
CA ILE A 50 2.31 15.25 4.42
C ILE A 50 3.77 14.92 4.07
N LYS A 51 4.70 15.87 4.21
CA LYS A 51 6.13 15.61 3.97
C LYS A 51 6.67 14.50 4.87
N SER A 52 6.40 14.60 6.18
CA SER A 52 6.85 13.60 7.14
C SER A 52 6.29 12.21 6.80
N ARG A 53 5.04 12.13 6.35
CA ARG A 53 4.43 10.86 5.96
C ARG A 53 5.05 10.29 4.68
N VAL A 54 5.37 11.13 3.70
CA VAL A 54 6.07 10.70 2.47
C VAL A 54 7.45 10.15 2.81
N GLU A 55 8.21 10.84 3.65
CA GLU A 55 9.54 10.40 4.11
C GLU A 55 9.45 9.06 4.84
N GLU A 56 8.51 8.91 5.79
CA GLU A 56 8.28 7.64 6.50
C GLU A 56 7.98 6.49 5.53
N LEU A 57 7.06 6.67 4.57
CA LEU A 57 6.72 5.63 3.60
C LEU A 57 7.89 5.25 2.70
N LEU A 58 8.72 6.23 2.30
CA LEU A 58 9.93 5.98 1.52
C LEU A 58 10.95 5.19 2.34
N GLU A 59 11.17 5.55 3.60
CA GLU A 59 12.08 4.83 4.49
C GLU A 59 11.65 3.38 4.69
N GLU A 60 10.37 3.15 5.00
CA GLU A 60 9.81 1.80 5.20
C GLU A 60 9.90 0.96 3.92
N ALA A 61 9.59 1.54 2.75
CA ALA A 61 9.73 0.87 1.46
C ALA A 61 11.19 0.49 1.15
N MET A 62 12.14 1.37 1.45
CA MET A 62 13.56 1.10 1.24
C MET A 62 14.07 -0.02 2.15
N VAL A 63 13.56 -0.15 3.37
CA VAL A 63 13.87 -1.27 4.27
C VAL A 63 13.43 -2.60 3.66
N ILE A 64 12.24 -2.67 3.05
CA ILE A 64 11.74 -3.84 2.34
C ILE A 64 12.63 -4.16 1.12
N ILE A 65 12.94 -3.15 0.29
CA ILE A 65 13.81 -3.31 -0.90
C ILE A 65 15.18 -3.86 -0.50
N ASP A 66 15.79 -3.31 0.55
CA ASP A 66 17.09 -3.75 1.02
C ASP A 66 17.05 -5.17 1.59
N ALA A 67 15.94 -5.57 2.24
CA ALA A 67 15.74 -6.94 2.68
C ALA A 67 15.66 -7.92 1.51
N ILE A 68 14.92 -7.58 0.43
CA ILE A 68 14.85 -8.40 -0.79
C ILE A 68 16.22 -8.52 -1.45
N ARG A 69 16.99 -7.42 -1.55
CA ARG A 69 18.36 -7.43 -2.08
C ARG A 69 19.30 -8.33 -1.28
N LYS A 70 19.20 -8.30 0.05
CA LYS A 70 19.97 -9.17 0.93
C LYS A 70 19.57 -10.64 0.76
N LEU A 71 18.27 -10.91 0.61
CA LEU A 71 17.74 -12.26 0.41
C LEU A 71 18.25 -12.89 -0.89
N GLY A 72 18.31 -12.13 -1.98
CA GLY A 72 18.81 -12.58 -3.29
C GLY A 72 20.30 -12.34 -3.53
N LYS A 73 21.12 -12.18 -2.48
CA LYS A 73 22.55 -11.84 -2.62
C LYS A 73 23.26 -12.84 -3.57
N GLY A 74 23.90 -12.32 -4.60
CA GLY A 74 24.59 -13.11 -5.62
C GLY A 74 23.80 -13.30 -6.92
N ARG A 75 22.54 -12.85 -6.98
CA ARG A 75 21.79 -12.66 -8.22
C ARG A 75 22.23 -11.38 -8.94
N GLU A 76 22.03 -11.34 -10.25
CA GLU A 76 22.29 -10.16 -11.08
C GLU A 76 21.39 -8.98 -10.65
N ASP A 77 20.08 -9.20 -10.56
CA ASP A 77 19.13 -8.28 -9.94
C ASP A 77 18.12 -9.05 -9.06
N PRO A 78 18.30 -9.02 -7.73
CA PRO A 78 17.38 -9.64 -6.77
C PRO A 78 15.92 -9.14 -6.88
N LEU A 79 15.68 -7.94 -7.40
CA LEU A 79 14.34 -7.37 -7.52
C LEU A 79 13.61 -7.86 -8.79
N LEU A 80 14.33 -8.48 -9.73
CA LEU A 80 13.78 -9.08 -10.94
C LEU A 80 13.88 -10.61 -10.94
N ASP A 81 14.56 -11.20 -9.95
CA ASP A 81 14.74 -12.65 -9.81
C ASP A 81 13.48 -13.32 -9.21
N PRO A 82 12.78 -14.20 -9.97
CA PRO A 82 11.53 -14.81 -9.50
C PRO A 82 11.70 -15.67 -8.24
N GLU A 83 12.84 -16.37 -8.10
CA GLU A 83 13.12 -17.19 -6.92
C GLU A 83 13.31 -16.32 -5.66
N THR A 84 13.97 -15.17 -5.79
CA THR A 84 14.13 -14.20 -4.70
C THR A 84 12.78 -13.61 -4.29
N LEU A 85 11.95 -13.19 -5.25
CA LEU A 85 10.63 -12.63 -4.96
C LEU A 85 9.68 -13.65 -4.33
N TYR A 86 9.74 -14.91 -4.79
CA TYR A 86 8.99 -16.00 -4.17
C TYR A 86 9.38 -16.18 -2.71
N LYS A 87 10.69 -16.25 -2.42
CA LYS A 87 11.19 -16.35 -1.04
C LYS A 87 10.82 -15.14 -0.21
N ALA A 88 10.77 -13.94 -0.79
CA ALA A 88 10.36 -12.73 -0.07
C ALA A 88 8.91 -12.81 0.41
N VAL A 89 8.02 -13.44 -0.38
CA VAL A 89 6.62 -13.72 0.03
C VAL A 89 6.56 -14.82 1.08
N GLU A 90 7.30 -15.91 0.88
CA GLU A 90 7.34 -17.06 1.79
C GLU A 90 7.85 -16.69 3.18
N THR A 91 8.92 -15.90 3.24
CA THR A 91 9.51 -15.40 4.50
C THR A 91 8.75 -14.22 5.10
N GLY A 92 7.80 -13.66 4.34
CA GLY A 92 6.97 -12.52 4.73
C GLY A 92 7.69 -11.18 4.73
N ILE A 93 8.80 -11.03 3.98
CA ILE A 93 9.32 -9.70 3.64
C ILE A 93 8.27 -8.92 2.85
N LEU A 94 7.66 -9.58 1.86
CA LEU A 94 6.46 -9.12 1.17
C LEU A 94 5.25 -9.84 1.76
N ASP A 95 4.47 -9.15 2.59
CA ASP A 95 3.28 -9.72 3.23
C ASP A 95 2.10 -8.75 3.16
N ALA A 96 0.88 -9.27 3.23
CA ALA A 96 -0.34 -8.47 3.28
C ALA A 96 -1.45 -9.22 4.02
N PRO A 97 -2.41 -8.52 4.66
CA PRO A 97 -3.51 -9.17 5.37
C PRO A 97 -4.33 -10.12 4.49
N GLY A 98 -4.48 -9.80 3.20
CA GLY A 98 -5.17 -10.63 2.22
C GLY A 98 -4.44 -11.92 1.82
N LEU A 99 -3.19 -12.12 2.28
CA LEU A 99 -2.43 -13.34 2.07
C LEU A 99 -2.62 -14.37 3.19
N LEU A 100 -3.35 -14.03 4.25
CA LEU A 100 -3.69 -14.97 5.32
C LEU A 100 -4.41 -16.20 4.73
N GLY A 101 -3.87 -17.39 4.99
CA GLY A 101 -4.40 -18.65 4.48
C GLY A 101 -3.91 -19.03 3.08
N PHE A 102 -3.09 -18.20 2.43
CA PHE A 102 -2.40 -18.58 1.21
C PHE A 102 -1.17 -19.42 1.55
N SER A 103 -1.10 -20.65 1.04
CA SER A 103 -0.11 -21.66 1.46
C SER A 103 1.35 -21.26 1.26
N VAL A 104 1.60 -20.30 0.37
CA VAL A 104 2.93 -19.84 -0.01
C VAL A 104 3.35 -18.59 0.75
N ALA A 105 2.42 -17.84 1.34
CA ALA A 105 2.71 -16.58 2.00
C ALA A 105 2.74 -16.73 3.52
N LYS A 106 3.57 -15.94 4.20
CA LYS A 106 3.57 -15.90 5.67
C LYS A 106 2.21 -15.47 6.21
N GLY A 107 1.59 -14.43 5.62
CA GLY A 107 0.22 -14.02 5.92
C GLY A 107 0.00 -13.61 7.38
N LYS A 108 1.06 -13.12 8.06
CA LYS A 108 1.03 -12.82 9.51
C LYS A 108 0.91 -11.33 9.81
N ILE A 109 1.10 -10.47 8.81
CA ILE A 109 1.02 -9.03 9.02
C ILE A 109 -0.39 -8.62 9.47
N LYS A 110 -0.44 -7.91 10.59
CA LYS A 110 -1.66 -7.26 11.10
C LYS A 110 -1.58 -5.78 10.79
N VAL A 111 -2.71 -5.20 10.42
CA VAL A 111 -2.82 -3.77 10.14
C VAL A 111 -3.93 -3.14 10.95
N SER A 112 -3.78 -1.85 11.25
CA SER A 112 -4.81 -1.05 11.90
C SER A 112 -4.88 0.34 11.27
N THR A 113 -6.06 0.96 11.33
CA THR A 113 -6.26 2.35 10.92
C THR A 113 -6.03 3.26 12.13
N ILE A 114 -4.98 4.09 12.06
CA ILE A 114 -4.60 5.05 13.09
C ILE A 114 -4.55 6.44 12.44
N ASN A 115 -5.34 7.38 12.98
CA ASN A 115 -5.46 8.74 12.43
C ASN A 115 -5.76 8.79 10.92
N GLY A 116 -6.59 7.87 10.42
CA GLY A 116 -6.98 7.81 9.02
C GLY A 116 -5.94 7.20 8.07
N ALA A 117 -4.77 6.77 8.57
CA ALA A 117 -3.77 6.02 7.81
C ALA A 117 -3.69 4.57 8.28
N VAL A 118 -3.31 3.66 7.37
CA VAL A 118 -3.14 2.23 7.66
C VAL A 118 -1.68 1.97 8.03
N TYR A 119 -1.47 1.27 9.16
CA TYR A 119 -0.15 0.89 9.66
C TYR A 119 -0.09 -0.61 9.93
N ALA A 120 1.09 -1.20 9.77
CA ALA A 120 1.39 -2.49 10.38
C ALA A 120 1.43 -2.34 11.90
N VAL A 121 0.85 -3.30 12.62
CA VAL A 121 0.79 -3.29 14.08
C VAL A 121 1.23 -4.61 14.67
N ASN A 122 1.83 -4.56 15.86
CA ASN A 122 2.13 -5.75 16.65
C ASN A 122 0.86 -6.28 17.37
N GLU A 123 1.03 -7.35 18.15
CA GLU A 123 -0.06 -7.97 18.93
C GLU A 123 -0.71 -7.02 19.94
N GLU A 124 0.00 -6.01 20.41
CA GLU A 124 -0.49 -4.99 21.34
C GLU A 124 -1.21 -3.84 20.62
N GLY A 125 -1.29 -3.87 19.29
CA GLY A 125 -1.88 -2.80 18.47
C GLY A 125 -0.99 -1.56 18.31
N LYS A 126 0.29 -1.64 18.69
CA LYS A 126 1.27 -0.56 18.47
C LYS A 126 1.82 -0.63 17.06
N ILE A 127 2.10 0.53 16.47
CA ILE A 127 2.76 0.63 15.16
C ILE A 127 4.07 -0.16 15.20
N LEU A 128 4.24 -1.03 14.21
CA LEU A 128 5.41 -1.87 14.04
C LEU A 128 6.13 -1.43 12.77
N LYS A 129 7.31 -0.83 12.89
CA LYS A 129 8.10 -0.42 11.72
C LYS A 129 8.71 -1.63 11.02
N GLU A 130 8.98 -1.49 9.72
CA GLU A 130 9.57 -2.53 8.88
C GLU A 130 10.92 -3.02 9.43
N ARG A 131 11.73 -2.13 10.00
CA ARG A 131 13.01 -2.53 10.62
C ARG A 131 12.81 -3.49 11.80
N GLU A 132 11.78 -3.25 12.60
CA GLU A 132 11.44 -4.09 13.75
C GLU A 132 10.78 -5.39 13.27
N ARG A 133 9.82 -5.28 12.34
CA ARG A 133 9.09 -6.40 11.76
C ARG A 133 10.01 -7.44 11.10
N LEU A 134 11.06 -6.97 10.42
CA LEU A 134 12.00 -7.84 9.72
C LEU A 134 13.14 -8.34 10.63
N ALA A 135 13.40 -7.67 11.76
CA ALA A 135 14.38 -8.15 12.74
C ALA A 135 13.89 -9.40 13.48
N ASP A 136 12.59 -9.45 13.83
CA ASP A 136 11.95 -10.59 14.51
C ASP A 136 11.76 -11.83 13.61
N GLY A 137 12.11 -11.72 12.32
CA GLY A 137 12.02 -12.79 11.32
C GLY A 137 13.34 -13.48 11.00
N SER A 138 14.44 -13.16 11.70
CA SER A 138 15.78 -13.73 11.50
C SER A 138 16.05 -14.96 12.38
#